data_AF-A0A2U9SB79-F1
#
_entry.id   AF-A0A2U9SB79-F1
#
_cell.length_a   1.000
_cell.length_b   1.000
_cell.length_c   1.000
_cell.angle_alpha   90.00
_cell.angle_beta   90.00
_cell.angle_gamma   90.00
#
_symmetry.space_group_name_H-M   'P 1'
#
loop_
_entity.id
_entity.type
_entity.pdbx_description
1 polymer ?
#
loop_
_entity_poly.entity_id
_entity_poly.type
_entity_poly.pdbx_seq_one_letter_code
_entity_poly.pdbx_strand_id
1 'polypeptide(L)'
;MSLHTDPEERTGQFAEGFEAYVAREHWAPILTQALLYGTILVGVALMLGVPVLNALVLVHVVASVSGFFGGMLAMRLDEMEPGPAAVAMARRSLAAVLVSGVALLLVPFAQ
;
A
#
# COMPACT_ATOMS: atom_id res chain seq x y z
N MET A 1 -14.00 -33.60 -7.60
CA MET A 1 -13.82 -32.27 -6.98
C MET A 1 -13.29 -31.37 -8.08
N SER A 2 -14.18 -30.57 -8.68
CA SER A 2 -13.90 -29.78 -9.89
C SER A 2 -12.85 -28.71 -9.58
N LEU A 3 -11.76 -28.70 -10.35
CA LEU A 3 -10.63 -27.75 -10.27
C LEU A 3 -10.90 -26.45 -11.06
N HIS A 4 -12.17 -26.12 -11.25
CA HIS A 4 -12.60 -24.82 -11.79
C HIS A 4 -13.43 -24.14 -10.71
N THR A 5 -12.74 -23.38 -9.85
CA THR A 5 -13.36 -22.31 -9.09
C THR A 5 -13.75 -21.25 -10.11
N ASP A 6 -15.04 -20.90 -10.18
CA ASP A 6 -15.55 -19.90 -11.10
C ASP A 6 -14.82 -18.56 -10.84
N PRO A 7 -14.43 -17.82 -11.90
CA PRO A 7 -13.74 -16.55 -11.74
C PRO A 7 -14.57 -15.54 -10.92
N GLU A 8 -15.90 -15.63 -10.97
CA GLU A 8 -16.81 -14.80 -10.18
C GLU A 8 -16.75 -15.11 -8.67
N GLU A 9 -16.59 -16.38 -8.29
CA GLU A 9 -16.43 -16.81 -6.89
C GLU A 9 -15.12 -16.29 -6.27
N ARG A 10 -14.02 -16.32 -7.04
CA ARG A 10 -12.75 -15.71 -6.62
C ARG A 10 -12.90 -14.21 -6.43
N THR A 11 -13.54 -13.53 -7.37
CA THR A 11 -13.67 -12.06 -7.35
C THR A 11 -14.57 -11.62 -6.18
N GLY A 12 -15.61 -12.39 -5.86
CA GLY A 12 -16.45 -12.21 -4.68
C GLY A 12 -15.69 -12.38 -3.36
N GLN A 13 -14.86 -13.42 -3.23
CA GLN A 13 -14.00 -13.60 -2.06
C GLN A 13 -12.95 -12.50 -1.90
N PHE A 14 -12.37 -12.03 -3.01
CA PHE A 14 -11.45 -10.89 -2.97
C PHE A 14 -12.16 -9.60 -2.55
N ALA A 15 -13.37 -9.36 -3.04
CA ALA A 15 -14.16 -8.19 -2.70
C ALA A 15 -14.61 -8.22 -1.23
N GLU A 16 -15.17 -9.33 -0.75
CA GLU A 16 -15.56 -9.49 0.66
C GLU A 16 -14.36 -9.45 1.61
N GLY A 17 -13.24 -10.07 1.22
CA GLY A 17 -11.97 -10.01 1.95
C GLY A 17 -11.44 -8.59 2.04
N PHE A 18 -11.50 -7.82 0.94
CA PHE A 18 -11.11 -6.40 0.92
C PHE A 18 -12.07 -5.51 1.73
N GLU A 19 -13.38 -5.73 1.64
CA GLU A 19 -14.38 -4.94 2.38
C GLU A 19 -14.28 -5.16 3.89
N ALA A 20 -14.12 -6.41 4.34
CA ALA A 20 -13.85 -6.75 5.74
C ALA A 20 -12.50 -6.16 6.21
N TYR A 21 -11.52 -6.07 5.31
CA TYR A 21 -10.18 -5.53 5.57
C TYR A 21 -10.13 -4.00 5.64
N VAL A 22 -10.99 -3.32 4.88
CA VAL A 22 -11.09 -1.85 4.74
C VAL A 22 -12.15 -1.24 5.67
N ALA A 23 -12.88 -2.07 6.41
CA ALA A 23 -13.83 -1.63 7.44
C ALA A 23 -13.18 -0.60 8.39
N ARG A 24 -13.98 0.40 8.79
CA ARG A 24 -13.59 1.70 9.41
C ARG A 24 -12.47 1.68 10.46
N GLU A 25 -12.22 0.56 11.15
CA GLU A 25 -11.24 0.42 12.22
C GLU A 25 -9.77 0.43 11.78
N HIS A 26 -9.47 0.28 10.48
CA HIS A 26 -8.08 0.17 10.00
C HIS A 26 -7.56 1.40 9.26
N TRP A 27 -8.40 2.40 8.97
CA TRP A 27 -7.96 3.62 8.28
C TRP A 27 -7.02 4.49 9.11
N ALA A 28 -7.28 4.66 10.40
CA ALA A 28 -6.41 5.45 11.27
C ALA A 28 -4.95 4.91 11.32
N PRO A 29 -4.70 3.60 11.53
CA PRO A 29 -3.33 3.09 11.51
C PRO A 29 -2.71 3.13 10.11
N ILE A 30 -3.47 2.91 9.04
CA ILE A 30 -2.97 3.03 7.66
C ILE A 30 -2.52 4.47 7.37
N LEU A 31 -3.34 5.46 7.70
CA LEU A 31 -3.01 6.88 7.50
C LEU A 31 -1.79 7.30 8.32
N THR A 32 -1.69 6.83 9.57
CA THR A 32 -0.52 7.10 10.43
C THR A 32 0.75 6.51 9.83
N GLN A 33 0.68 5.27 9.32
CA GLN A 33 1.81 4.63 8.64
C GLN A 33 2.18 5.37 7.35
N ALA A 34 1.19 5.79 6.56
CA ALA A 34 1.41 6.54 5.33
C ALA A 34 2.11 7.89 5.61
N LEU A 35 1.63 8.62 6.62
CA LEU A 35 2.23 9.89 7.05
C LEU A 35 3.70 9.72 7.46
N LEU A 36 4.00 8.75 8.33
CA LEU A 36 5.37 8.50 8.79
C LEU A 36 6.27 8.07 7.62
N TYR A 37 5.83 7.11 6.84
CA TYR A 37 6.58 6.56 5.71
C TYR A 37 6.86 7.63 4.63
N GLY A 38 5.83 8.37 4.22
CA GLY A 38 5.95 9.44 3.24
C GLY A 38 6.85 10.57 3.72
N THR A 39 6.69 11.00 4.97
CA THR A 39 7.53 12.06 5.56
C THR A 39 8.99 11.66 5.61
N ILE A 40 9.30 10.41 5.99
CA ILE A 40 10.69 9.93 6.02
C ILE A 40 11.28 9.89 4.62
N LEU A 41 10.58 9.32 3.63
CA LEU A 41 11.11 9.23 2.26
C LEU A 41 11.35 10.61 1.64
N VAL A 42 10.39 11.52 1.77
CA VAL A 42 10.53 12.90 1.28
C VAL A 42 11.65 13.62 2.03
N GLY A 43 11.69 13.52 3.35
CA GLY A 43 12.72 14.15 4.18
C GLY A 43 14.12 13.69 3.81
N VAL A 44 14.33 12.37 3.65
CA VAL A 44 15.61 11.81 3.21
C VAL A 44 15.99 12.30 1.81
N ALA A 45 15.06 12.28 0.85
CA ALA A 45 15.34 12.76 -0.51
C ALA A 45 15.77 14.23 -0.53
N LEU A 46 15.08 15.09 0.24
CA LEU A 46 15.42 16.51 0.34
C LEU A 46 16.75 16.74 1.06
N MET A 47 17.06 15.97 2.11
CA MET A 47 18.38 16.03 2.78
C MET A 47 19.54 15.63 1.86
N LEU A 48 19.27 14.77 0.87
CA LEU A 48 20.24 14.41 -0.17
C LEU A 48 20.35 15.45 -1.30
N GLY A 49 19.65 16.58 -1.20
CA GLY A 49 19.65 17.65 -2.19
C GLY A 49 18.87 17.31 -3.47
N VAL A 50 17.99 16.32 -3.41
CA VAL A 50 17.15 15.95 -4.56
C VAL A 50 16.11 17.05 -4.79
N PRO A 51 15.98 17.59 -6.01
CA PRO A 51 14.93 18.56 -6.34
C PRO A 51 13.54 18.01 -5.99
N VAL A 52 12.62 18.86 -5.52
CA VAL A 52 11.30 18.44 -5.00
C VAL A 52 10.56 17.55 -5.99
N LEU A 53 10.54 17.91 -7.28
CA LEU A 53 9.93 17.10 -8.33
C LEU A 53 10.53 15.68 -8.40
N ASN A 54 11.86 15.57 -8.38
CA ASN A 54 12.56 14.30 -8.41
C ASN A 54 12.33 13.49 -7.12
N ALA A 55 12.23 14.17 -5.98
CA ALA A 55 11.93 13.55 -4.69
C ALA A 55 10.53 12.92 -4.70
N LEU A 56 9.52 13.65 -5.21
CA LEU A 56 8.16 13.13 -5.34
C LEU A 56 8.09 11.93 -6.30
N VAL A 57 8.77 11.98 -7.44
CA VAL A 57 8.85 10.86 -8.39
C VAL A 57 9.52 9.65 -7.74
N LEU A 58 10.63 9.84 -7.03
CA LEU A 58 11.32 8.78 -6.32
C LEU A 58 10.43 8.14 -5.26
N VAL A 59 9.77 8.97 -4.44
CA VAL A 59 8.80 8.51 -3.43
C VAL A 59 7.68 7.70 -4.07
N HIS A 60 7.11 8.19 -5.18
CA HIS A 60 6.08 7.47 -5.93
C HIS A 60 6.55 6.08 -6.35
N VAL A 61 7.71 5.98 -7.00
CA VAL A 61 8.24 4.68 -7.48
C VAL A 61 8.51 3.73 -6.31
N VAL A 62 9.23 4.18 -5.28
CA VAL A 62 9.58 3.34 -4.12
C VAL A 62 8.33 2.87 -3.37
N ALA A 63 7.38 3.76 -3.15
CA ALA A 63 6.14 3.45 -2.45
C ALA A 63 5.22 2.53 -3.28
N SER A 64 5.18 2.69 -4.61
CA SER A 64 4.42 1.80 -5.50
C SER A 64 4.96 0.37 -5.49
N VAL A 65 6.28 0.23 -5.61
CA VAL A 65 6.95 -1.09 -5.55
C VAL A 65 6.73 -1.73 -4.18
N SER A 66 6.91 -0.98 -3.10
CA SER A 66 6.70 -1.46 -1.73
C SER A 66 5.24 -1.87 -1.48
N GLY A 67 4.29 -1.09 -1.99
CA GLY A 67 2.86 -1.39 -1.95
C GLY A 67 2.54 -2.69 -2.66
N PHE A 68 3.03 -2.86 -3.89
CA PHE A 68 2.79 -4.05 -4.69
C PHE A 68 3.34 -5.33 -4.04
N PHE A 69 4.62 -5.33 -3.66
CA PHE A 69 5.24 -6.50 -3.01
C PHE A 69 4.65 -6.78 -1.63
N GLY A 70 4.34 -5.74 -0.85
CA GLY A 70 3.66 -5.90 0.43
C GLY A 70 2.27 -6.52 0.28
N GLY A 71 1.52 -6.14 -0.76
CA GLY A 71 0.20 -6.70 -1.04
C GLY A 71 0.28 -8.18 -1.41
N MET A 72 1.20 -8.54 -2.31
CA MET A 72 1.44 -9.95 -2.65
C MET A 72 1.85 -10.76 -1.42
N LEU A 73 2.74 -10.24 -0.58
CA LEU A 73 3.17 -10.93 0.64
C LEU A 73 2.02 -11.08 1.63
N ALA A 74 1.16 -10.08 1.77
CA ALA A 74 -0.01 -10.17 2.63
C ALA A 74 -0.98 -11.27 2.18
N MET A 75 -1.23 -11.38 0.86
CA MET A 75 -2.05 -12.47 0.30
C MET A 75 -1.43 -13.84 0.58
N ARG A 76 -0.10 -13.98 0.41
CA ARG A 76 0.59 -15.24 0.73
C ARG A 76 0.53 -15.59 2.21
N LEU A 77 0.65 -14.61 3.09
CA LEU A 77 0.53 -14.83 4.54
C LEU A 77 -0.88 -15.27 4.90
N ASP A 78 -1.90 -14.66 4.29
CA ASP A 78 -3.30 -15.03 4.50
C ASP A 78 -3.62 -16.45 3.99
N GLU A 79 -3.07 -16.83 2.84
CA GLU A 79 -3.18 -18.21 2.30
C GLU A 79 -2.53 -19.26 3.22
N MET A 80 -1.42 -18.94 3.89
CA MET A 80 -0.70 -19.87 4.75
C MET A 80 -1.31 -19.97 6.15
N GLU A 81 -1.56 -18.83 6.79
CA GLU A 81 -2.13 -18.75 8.13
C GLU A 81 -2.79 -17.36 8.32
N PRO A 82 -4.13 -17.27 8.17
CA PRO A 82 -4.86 -16.03 8.38
C PRO A 82 -4.59 -15.49 9.79
N GLY A 83 -4.08 -14.27 9.89
CA GLY A 83 -3.68 -13.75 11.19
C GLY A 83 -3.10 -12.34 11.21
N PRO A 84 -2.62 -11.91 12.39
CA PRO A 84 -2.15 -10.54 12.61
C PRO A 84 -1.01 -10.11 11.68
N ALA A 85 -0.17 -11.06 11.24
CA ALA A 85 0.94 -10.80 10.33
C ALA A 85 0.46 -10.42 8.91
N ALA A 86 -0.52 -11.15 8.37
CA ALA A 86 -1.14 -10.83 7.09
C ALA A 86 -1.80 -9.44 7.14
N VAL A 87 -2.50 -9.16 8.24
CA VAL A 87 -3.13 -7.86 8.49
C VAL A 87 -2.09 -6.74 8.61
N ALA A 88 -1.01 -6.93 9.36
CA ALA A 88 0.03 -5.91 9.47
C ALA A 88 0.69 -5.61 8.12
N MET A 89 0.90 -6.63 7.28
CA MET A 89 1.53 -6.48 5.98
C MET A 89 0.63 -5.77 4.97
N ALA A 90 -0.65 -6.12 4.89
CA ALA A 90 -1.55 -5.43 3.96
C ALA A 90 -1.81 -3.97 4.38
N ARG A 91 -1.74 -3.60 5.67
CA ARG A 91 -1.85 -2.20 6.11
C ARG A 91 -0.65 -1.40 5.61
N ARG A 92 0.55 -1.97 5.71
CA ARG A 92 1.78 -1.35 5.18
C ARG A 92 1.72 -1.20 3.66
N SER A 93 1.17 -2.21 2.97
CA SER A 93 0.95 -2.15 1.52
C SER A 93 0.01 -1.00 1.14
N LEU A 94 -1.16 -0.91 1.76
CA LEU A 94 -2.12 0.16 1.52
C LEU A 94 -1.56 1.54 1.88
N ALA A 95 -0.82 1.65 2.98
CA ALA A 95 -0.14 2.88 3.36
C ALA A 95 0.87 3.33 2.29
N ALA A 96 1.64 2.39 1.73
CA ALA A 96 2.59 2.68 0.65
C ALA A 96 1.87 3.09 -0.64
N VAL A 97 0.75 2.45 -1.00
CA VAL A 97 -0.08 2.85 -2.14
C VAL A 97 -0.64 4.27 -1.96
N LEU A 98 -1.11 4.61 -0.75
CA LEU A 98 -1.57 5.96 -0.43
C LEU A 98 -0.45 7.00 -0.57
N VAL A 99 0.75 6.72 -0.04
CA VAL A 99 1.92 7.60 -0.19
C VAL A 99 2.26 7.80 -1.67
N SER A 100 2.24 6.72 -2.46
CA SER A 100 2.47 6.77 -3.90
C SER A 100 1.46 7.67 -4.61
N GLY A 101 0.16 7.52 -4.30
CA GLY A 101 -0.91 8.35 -4.87
C GLY A 101 -0.78 9.82 -4.48
N VAL A 102 -0.49 10.10 -3.20
CA VAL A 102 -0.26 11.46 -2.70
C VAL A 102 0.94 12.10 -3.39
N ALA A 103 2.04 11.37 -3.56
CA ALA A 103 3.22 11.88 -4.25
C ALA A 103 2.90 12.31 -5.69
N LEU A 104 2.13 11.51 -6.44
CA LEU A 104 1.66 11.88 -7.78
C LEU A 104 0.75 13.11 -7.79
N LEU A 105 -0.18 13.19 -6.82
CA LEU A 105 -1.08 14.35 -6.70
C LEU A 105 -0.31 15.65 -6.42
N LEU A 106 0.85 15.57 -5.78
CA LEU A 106 1.70 16.71 -5.46
C LEU A 106 2.62 17.14 -6.61
N VAL A 107 2.86 16.29 -7.62
CA VAL A 107 3.76 16.59 -8.75
C VAL A 107 3.42 17.91 -9.48
N PRO A 108 2.16 18.24 -9.80
CA PRO A 108 1.81 19.49 -10.47
C PRO A 108 2.14 20.75 -9.65
N PHE A 109 2.25 20.62 -8.32
CA PHE A 109 2.52 21.71 -7.40
C PHE A 109 4.03 21.88 -7.10
N ALA A 110 4.87 20.99 -7.62
CA ALA A 110 6.31 20.99 -7.39
C ALA A 110 7.12 21.74 -8.47
N GLN A 111 6.43 22.59 -9.24
CA GLN A 111 6.98 23.39 -10.34
C GLN A 111 7.48 24.76 -9.86
#